data_AF-A0A7X7FL92-F1
#
_entry.id   AF-A0A7X7FL92-F1
#
_cell.length_a   1.000
_cell.length_b   1.000
_cell.length_c   1.000
_cell.angle_alpha   90.00
_cell.angle_beta   90.00
_cell.angle_gamma   90.00
#
_symmetry.space_group_name_H-M   'P 1'
#
loop_
_entity.id
_entity.type
_entity.pdbx_description
1 polymer ?
#
loop_
_entity_poly.entity_id
_entity_poly.type
_entity_poly.pdbx_seq_one_letter_code
_entity_poly.pdbx_strand_id
1 'polypeptide(L)'
;MTELNPASPSSVRRFLSAAGIRPSRRLGQSFLVDQGTAAKIVAASGLASGEACLEIGPGLGALTDALAAAGARVTAVEVDHRLAAALEERYQDNPSITVVDGDILRVDLSEVMDVSAGTVRVVANIPYSITTPIIERLLEHKD
;
A
#
# COMPACT_ATOMS: atom_id res chain seq x y z
N MET A 1 -6.99 19.24 -1.19
CA MET A 1 -5.82 18.76 -1.95
C MET A 1 -6.09 18.75 -3.46
N THR A 2 -5.05 18.84 -4.30
CA THR A 2 -5.18 18.55 -5.74
C THR A 2 -5.55 17.07 -5.91
N GLU A 3 -6.59 16.78 -6.68
CA GLU A 3 -7.01 15.41 -6.97
C GLU A 3 -5.85 14.61 -7.58
N LEU A 4 -5.41 13.54 -6.89
CA LEU A 4 -4.34 12.68 -7.35
C LEU A 4 -4.90 11.67 -8.36
N ASN A 5 -4.44 11.77 -9.60
CA ASN A 5 -4.59 10.72 -10.59
C ASN A 5 -3.24 10.02 -10.73
N PRO A 6 -3.05 8.83 -10.13
CA PRO A 6 -1.77 8.12 -10.19
C PRO A 6 -1.35 7.79 -11.62
N ALA A 7 -2.29 7.64 -12.56
CA ALA A 7 -2.01 7.34 -13.98
C ALA A 7 -1.52 8.54 -14.81
N SER A 8 -1.49 9.75 -14.25
CA SER A 8 -1.03 10.95 -14.94
C SER A 8 0.30 11.43 -14.37
N PRO A 9 1.42 11.36 -15.12
CA PRO A 9 2.72 11.83 -14.65
C PRO A 9 2.74 13.32 -14.24
N SER A 10 1.85 14.14 -14.80
CA SER A 10 1.71 15.54 -14.40
C SER A 10 0.91 15.70 -13.11
N SER A 11 -0.14 14.89 -12.90
CA SER A 11 -0.87 14.85 -11.62
C SER A 11 0.03 14.35 -10.49
N VAL A 12 0.77 13.25 -10.71
CA VAL A 12 1.75 12.71 -9.76
C VAL A 12 2.79 13.75 -9.37
N ARG A 13 3.40 14.45 -10.34
CA ARG A 13 4.39 15.51 -10.04
C ARG A 13 3.80 16.65 -9.23
N ARG A 14 2.58 17.10 -9.55
CA ARG A 14 1.88 18.16 -8.80
C ARG A 14 1.59 17.73 -7.37
N PHE A 15 1.08 16.52 -7.19
CA PHE A 15 0.81 15.95 -5.86
C PHE A 15 2.10 15.87 -5.02
N LEU A 16 3.15 15.26 -5.56
CA LEU A 16 4.44 15.15 -4.86
C LEU A 16 5.01 16.52 -4.50
N SER A 17 4.91 17.49 -5.41
CA SER A 17 5.34 18.87 -5.14
C SER A 17 4.51 19.54 -4.05
N ALA A 18 3.18 19.38 -4.06
CA ALA A 18 2.29 19.97 -3.07
C ALA A 18 2.48 19.35 -1.68
N ALA A 19 2.78 18.05 -1.62
CA ALA A 19 3.08 17.33 -0.39
C ALA A 19 4.54 17.50 0.09
N GLY A 20 5.39 18.24 -0.65
CA GLY A 20 6.80 18.40 -0.31
C GLY A 20 7.62 17.09 -0.38
N ILE A 21 7.17 16.13 -1.20
CA ILE A 21 7.74 14.80 -1.33
C ILE A 21 8.66 14.75 -2.55
N ARG A 22 9.86 14.21 -2.34
CA ARG A 22 10.78 13.86 -3.42
C ARG A 22 11.00 12.35 -3.38
N PRO A 23 10.83 11.64 -4.51
CA PRO A 23 11.10 10.21 -4.57
C PRO A 23 12.49 9.89 -4.03
N SER A 24 12.55 9.01 -3.04
CA SER A 24 13.76 8.62 -2.35
C SER A 24 14.35 7.37 -2.99
N ARG A 25 15.55 7.52 -3.59
CA ARG A 25 16.34 6.37 -4.05
C ARG A 25 16.71 5.42 -2.92
N ARG A 26 16.93 5.93 -1.70
CA ARG A 26 17.28 5.14 -0.52
C ARG A 26 16.15 4.20 -0.11
N LEU A 27 14.90 4.62 -0.31
CA LEU A 27 13.71 3.80 -0.03
C LEU A 27 13.28 2.95 -1.24
N GLY A 28 14.00 3.03 -2.36
CA GLY A 28 13.65 2.29 -3.58
C GLY A 28 12.29 2.67 -4.16
N GLN A 29 11.80 3.90 -3.93
CA GLN A 29 10.47 4.32 -4.34
C GLN A 29 10.31 4.30 -5.87
N SER A 30 9.45 3.40 -6.35
CA SER A 30 8.97 3.33 -7.73
C SER A 30 7.45 3.24 -7.71
N PHE A 31 6.78 4.34 -8.02
CA PHE A 31 5.33 4.42 -7.88
C PHE A 31 4.61 3.72 -9.02
N LEU A 32 3.66 2.85 -8.67
CA LEU A 32 2.73 2.27 -9.62
C LEU A 32 1.78 3.35 -10.12
N VAL A 33 1.74 3.55 -11.43
CA VAL A 33 0.90 4.55 -12.11
C VAL A 33 -0.10 3.91 -13.07
N ASP A 34 0.19 2.70 -13.56
CA ASP A 34 -0.65 2.02 -14.54
C ASP A 34 -1.78 1.23 -13.88
N GLN A 35 -3.03 1.65 -14.12
CA GLN A 35 -4.22 0.97 -13.58
C GLN A 35 -4.38 -0.45 -14.11
N GLY A 36 -3.97 -0.72 -15.36
CA GLY A 36 -4.04 -2.07 -15.93
C GLY A 36 -3.13 -3.05 -15.19
N THR A 37 -1.94 -2.60 -14.79
CA THR A 37 -1.00 -3.37 -13.98
C THR A 37 -1.54 -3.58 -12.56
N ALA A 38 -2.12 -2.54 -11.93
CA ALA A 38 -2.77 -2.69 -10.63
C ALA A 38 -3.88 -3.76 -10.68
N ALA A 39 -4.76 -3.70 -11.68
CA ALA A 39 -5.83 -4.68 -11.86
C ALA A 39 -5.30 -6.11 -12.07
N LYS A 40 -4.20 -6.28 -12.82
CA LYS A 40 -3.54 -7.59 -12.99
C LYS A 40 -2.95 -8.13 -11.68
N ILE A 41 -2.36 -7.26 -10.86
CA ILE A 41 -1.83 -7.63 -9.53
C ILE A 41 -2.98 -8.10 -8.64
N VAL A 42 -4.09 -7.35 -8.59
CA VAL A 42 -5.28 -7.74 -7.82
C VAL A 42 -5.85 -9.06 -8.30
N ALA A 43 -5.99 -9.27 -9.61
CA ALA A 43 -6.46 -10.54 -10.17
C ALA A 43 -5.53 -11.72 -9.82
N ALA A 44 -4.22 -11.52 -9.86
CA ALA A 44 -3.23 -12.54 -9.51
C ALA A 44 -3.17 -12.84 -8.01
N SER A 45 -3.57 -11.89 -7.15
CA SER A 45 -3.56 -12.07 -5.70
C SER A 45 -4.55 -13.14 -5.22
N GLY A 46 -5.57 -13.45 -6.02
CA GLY A 46 -6.66 -14.37 -5.67
C GLY A 46 -7.52 -13.88 -4.51
N LEU A 47 -7.48 -12.58 -4.20
CA LEU A 47 -8.25 -11.95 -3.15
C LEU A 47 -9.75 -12.00 -3.48
N ALA A 48 -10.55 -12.40 -2.49
CA ALA A 48 -12.00 -12.34 -2.56
C ALA A 48 -12.55 -11.08 -1.87
N SER A 49 -13.73 -10.63 -2.30
CA SER A 49 -14.42 -9.52 -1.65
C SER A 49 -14.69 -9.83 -0.18
N GLY A 50 -14.38 -8.88 0.70
CA GLY A 50 -14.48 -9.03 2.15
C GLY A 50 -13.26 -9.69 2.82
N GLU A 51 -12.22 -10.09 2.08
CA GLU A 51 -10.96 -10.55 2.70
C GLU A 51 -10.13 -9.38 3.20
N ALA A 52 -9.34 -9.64 4.25
CA ALA A 52 -8.33 -8.72 4.75
C ALA A 52 -7.09 -8.73 3.84
N CYS A 53 -6.58 -7.55 3.53
CA CYS A 53 -5.39 -7.36 2.71
C CYS A 53 -4.38 -6.48 3.44
N LEU A 54 -3.15 -6.96 3.56
CA LEU A 54 -2.01 -6.14 3.94
C LEU A 54 -1.30 -5.66 2.68
N GLU A 55 -1.25 -4.36 2.48
CA GLU A 55 -0.44 -3.71 1.46
C GLU A 55 0.85 -3.15 2.08
N ILE A 56 1.98 -3.48 1.46
CA ILE A 56 3.31 -3.00 1.89
C ILE A 56 3.81 -1.96 0.90
N GLY A 57 4.01 -0.72 1.36
CA GLY A 57 4.48 0.38 0.54
C GLY A 57 3.45 0.85 -0.49
N PRO A 58 2.29 1.38 -0.07
CA PRO A 58 1.22 1.85 -0.97
C PRO A 58 1.67 3.00 -1.89
N GLY A 59 2.68 3.77 -1.48
CA GLY A 59 3.22 4.88 -2.27
C GLY A 59 2.17 5.95 -2.55
N LEU A 60 1.65 5.98 -3.78
CA LEU A 60 0.61 6.93 -4.21
C LEU A 60 -0.81 6.38 -4.08
N GLY A 61 -0.97 5.14 -3.61
CA GLY A 61 -2.27 4.51 -3.38
C GLY A 61 -2.90 3.86 -4.62
N ALA A 62 -2.16 3.73 -5.74
CA ALA A 62 -2.72 3.17 -6.97
C ALA A 62 -3.17 1.70 -6.83
N LEU A 63 -2.39 0.90 -6.10
CA LEU A 63 -2.74 -0.48 -5.79
C LEU A 63 -3.77 -0.54 -4.65
N THR A 64 -3.65 0.32 -3.63
CA THR A 64 -4.64 0.51 -2.57
C THR A 64 -6.05 0.73 -3.12
N ASP A 65 -6.20 1.66 -4.08
CA ASP A 65 -7.47 1.96 -4.73
C ASP A 65 -8.04 0.73 -5.45
N ALA A 66 -7.17 -0.03 -6.16
CA ALA A 66 -7.58 -1.22 -6.90
C ALA A 66 -8.00 -2.37 -5.97
N LEU A 67 -7.31 -2.54 -4.84
CA LEU A 67 -7.64 -3.54 -3.82
C LEU A 67 -8.98 -3.21 -3.15
N ALA A 68 -9.18 -1.96 -2.74
CA ALA A 68 -10.44 -1.51 -2.16
C ALA A 68 -11.61 -1.63 -3.16
N ALA A 69 -11.40 -1.29 -4.43
CA ALA A 69 -12.39 -1.47 -5.49
C ALA A 69 -12.76 -2.94 -5.73
N ALA A 70 -11.86 -3.89 -5.43
CA ALA A 70 -12.15 -5.32 -5.46
C ALA A 70 -12.87 -5.84 -4.20
N GLY A 71 -13.15 -4.96 -3.23
CA GLY A 71 -13.86 -5.28 -2.00
C GLY A 71 -12.96 -5.72 -0.84
N ALA A 72 -11.65 -5.52 -0.93
CA ALA A 72 -10.72 -5.81 0.18
C ALA A 72 -10.91 -4.85 1.36
N ARG A 73 -10.69 -5.34 2.58
CA ARG A 73 -10.35 -4.48 3.73
C ARG A 73 -8.83 -4.32 3.77
N VAL A 74 -8.33 -3.15 3.40
CA VAL A 74 -6.91 -2.90 3.21
C VAL A 74 -6.29 -2.26 4.45
N THR A 75 -5.21 -2.84 4.94
CA THR A 75 -4.26 -2.16 5.84
C THR A 75 -3.00 -1.87 5.03
N ALA A 76 -2.64 -0.60 4.87
CA ALA A 76 -1.53 -0.16 4.06
C ALA A 76 -0.41 0.41 4.95
N VAL A 77 0.76 -0.26 4.96
CA VAL A 77 1.92 0.16 5.77
C VAL A 77 2.90 0.94 4.89
N GLU A 78 3.12 2.22 5.22
CA GLU A 78 4.00 3.13 4.47
C GLU A 78 5.13 3.66 5.36
N VAL A 79 6.37 3.58 4.87
CA VAL A 79 7.57 3.97 5.62
C VAL A 79 7.94 5.44 5.45
N ASP A 80 7.47 6.10 4.38
CA ASP A 80 7.61 7.55 4.20
C ASP A 80 6.44 8.27 4.87
N HIS A 81 6.65 8.77 6.09
CA HIS A 81 5.69 9.54 6.89
C HIS A 81 4.88 10.60 6.11
N ARG A 82 5.45 11.22 5.08
CA ARG A 82 4.73 12.21 4.26
C ARG A 82 3.72 11.57 3.32
N LEU A 83 4.06 10.40 2.76
CA LEU A 83 3.11 9.63 1.96
C LEU A 83 2.04 9.02 2.87
N ALA A 84 2.42 8.49 4.02
CA ALA A 84 1.47 7.96 5.01
C ALA A 84 0.43 9.02 5.39
N ALA A 85 0.86 10.21 5.83
CA ALA A 85 -0.04 11.31 6.17
C ALA A 85 -0.95 11.75 5.00
N ALA A 86 -0.41 11.79 3.78
CA ALA A 86 -1.21 12.15 2.60
C ALA A 86 -2.24 11.07 2.23
N LEU A 87 -1.93 9.79 2.47
CA LEU A 87 -2.86 8.68 2.26
C LEU A 87 -3.91 8.62 3.38
N GLU A 88 -3.54 8.88 4.64
CA GLU A 88 -4.47 9.02 5.76
C GLU A 88 -5.51 10.11 5.48
N GLU A 89 -5.08 11.31 5.06
CA GLU A 89 -6.00 12.39 4.66
C GLU A 89 -6.87 11.95 3.46
N ARG A 90 -6.27 11.28 2.47
CA ARG A 90 -7.00 10.82 1.28
C ARG A 90 -8.10 9.80 1.60
N TYR A 91 -7.85 8.91 2.54
CA TYR A 91 -8.73 7.77 2.85
C TYR A 91 -9.54 7.94 4.15
N GLN A 92 -9.51 9.12 4.77
CA GLN A 92 -10.18 9.39 6.05
C GLN A 92 -11.68 8.99 6.08
N ASP A 93 -12.37 9.11 4.95
CA ASP A 93 -13.79 8.79 4.81
C ASP A 93 -14.06 7.36 4.27
N ASN A 94 -13.02 6.56 4.04
CA ASN A 94 -13.14 5.20 3.54
C ASN A 94 -12.87 4.15 4.64
N PRO A 95 -13.90 3.56 5.25
CA PRO A 95 -13.74 2.61 6.35
C PRO A 95 -13.13 1.27 5.92
N SER A 96 -12.99 1.01 4.62
CA SER A 96 -12.33 -0.20 4.11
C SER A 96 -10.81 -0.08 4.02
N ILE A 97 -10.24 1.11 4.28
CA ILE A 97 -8.81 1.36 4.18
C ILE A 97 -8.29 1.92 5.50
N THR A 98 -7.27 1.27 6.05
CA THR A 98 -6.47 1.76 7.18
C THR A 98 -5.07 2.03 6.69
N VAL A 99 -4.51 3.19 7.02
CA VAL A 99 -3.12 3.54 6.70
C VAL A 99 -2.32 3.50 8.00
N VAL A 100 -1.12 2.92 7.93
CA VAL A 100 -0.19 2.80 9.05
C VAL A 100 1.13 3.46 8.64
N ASP A 101 1.48 4.56 9.30
CA ASP A 101 2.84 5.14 9.21
C ASP A 101 3.82 4.22 9.96
N GLY A 102 4.62 3.46 9.22
CA GLY A 102 5.47 2.44 9.82
C GLY A 102 6.41 1.73 8.85
N ASP A 103 7.47 1.17 9.42
CA ASP A 103 8.36 0.25 8.72
C ASP A 103 7.82 -1.18 8.88
N ILE A 104 7.46 -1.83 7.77
CA ILE A 104 6.94 -3.21 7.77
C ILE A 104 7.87 -4.21 8.49
N LEU A 105 9.18 -3.92 8.52
CA LEU A 105 10.17 -4.74 9.22
C LEU A 105 10.16 -4.55 10.75
N ARG A 106 9.39 -3.58 11.26
CA ARG A 106 9.39 -3.18 12.67
C ARG A 106 8.00 -3.14 13.30
N VAL A 107 6.95 -2.88 12.53
CA VAL A 107 5.57 -2.92 13.03
C VAL A 107 5.22 -4.31 13.55
N ASP A 108 4.33 -4.36 14.53
CA ASP A 108 3.76 -5.62 14.98
C ASP A 108 2.82 -6.17 13.89
N LEU A 109 3.17 -7.31 13.30
CA LEU A 109 2.37 -7.91 12.23
C LEU A 109 1.01 -8.37 12.73
N SER A 110 0.87 -8.71 14.02
CA SER A 110 -0.42 -9.08 14.60
C SER A 110 -1.40 -7.90 14.72
N GLU A 111 -0.88 -6.67 14.78
CA GLU A 111 -1.69 -5.45 14.83
C GLU A 111 -2.12 -4.98 13.44
N VAL A 112 -1.30 -5.21 12.41
CA VAL A 112 -1.58 -4.77 11.03
C VAL A 112 -2.23 -5.85 10.15
N MET A 113 -2.23 -7.10 10.61
CA MET A 113 -2.94 -8.20 9.96
C MET A 113 -4.21 -8.51 10.76
N ASP A 114 -5.37 -8.15 10.23
CA ASP A 114 -6.66 -8.57 10.80
C ASP A 114 -6.92 -10.06 10.53
N VAL A 115 -6.27 -10.92 11.32
CA VAL A 115 -6.41 -12.37 11.26
C VAL A 115 -7.77 -12.85 11.80
N SER A 116 -8.51 -11.99 12.50
CA SER A 116 -9.85 -12.33 13.02
C SER A 116 -10.85 -12.63 11.89
N ALA A 117 -10.57 -12.09 10.69
CA ALA A 117 -11.32 -12.32 9.48
C ALA A 117 -10.89 -13.58 8.68
N GLY A 118 -9.93 -14.35 9.18
CA GLY A 118 -9.37 -15.52 8.49
C GLY A 118 -8.07 -15.20 7.75
N THR A 119 -7.92 -15.71 6.53
CA THR A 119 -6.69 -15.57 5.75
C THR A 119 -6.44 -14.11 5.36
N VAL A 120 -5.29 -13.57 5.75
CA VAL A 120 -4.83 -12.25 5.31
C VAL A 120 -3.99 -12.41 4.03
N ARG A 121 -4.37 -11.69 2.97
CA ARG A 121 -3.59 -11.62 1.74
C ARG A 121 -2.54 -10.53 1.87
N VAL A 122 -1.28 -10.81 1.56
CA VAL A 122 -0.25 -9.78 1.44
C VAL A 122 -0.07 -9.45 -0.04
N VAL A 123 -0.31 -8.20 -0.43
CA VAL A 123 -0.24 -7.75 -1.83
C VAL A 123 0.54 -6.44 -1.89
N ALA A 124 1.61 -6.37 -2.67
CA ALA A 124 2.47 -5.19 -2.65
C ALA A 124 3.27 -5.02 -3.95
N ASN A 125 3.61 -3.76 -4.26
CA ASN A 125 4.60 -3.40 -5.26
C ASN A 125 5.93 -3.08 -4.56
N ILE A 126 6.58 -4.14 -4.04
CA ILE A 126 7.66 -4.04 -3.06
C ILE A 126 8.95 -3.43 -3.66
N PRO A 127 9.66 -2.54 -2.94
CA PRO A 127 11.00 -2.11 -3.32
C PRO A 127 12.00 -3.28 -3.28
N TYR A 128 12.75 -3.48 -4.37
CA TYR A 128 13.73 -4.56 -4.49
C TYR A 128 14.75 -4.63 -3.35
N SER A 129 15.09 -3.50 -2.73
CA SER A 129 16.12 -3.40 -1.69
C SER A 129 15.76 -4.10 -0.38
N ILE A 130 14.48 -4.36 -0.13
CA ILE A 130 13.98 -4.95 1.11
C ILE A 130 13.09 -6.18 0.89
N THR A 131 13.03 -6.71 -0.33
CA THR A 131 12.18 -7.86 -0.64
C THR A 131 12.53 -9.09 0.20
N THR A 132 13.81 -9.48 0.27
CA THR A 132 14.25 -10.65 1.07
C THR A 132 13.83 -10.57 2.54
N PRO A 133 14.18 -9.51 3.30
CA PRO A 133 13.79 -9.44 4.72
C PRO A 133 12.28 -9.34 4.94
N ILE A 134 11.51 -8.78 4.00
CA ILE A 134 10.04 -8.81 4.06
C ILE A 134 9.54 -10.25 3.96
N ILE A 135 10.01 -11.01 2.97
CA ILE A 135 9.55 -12.38 2.76
C ILE A 135 9.94 -13.27 3.95
N GLU A 136 11.17 -13.15 4.47
CA GLU A 136 11.62 -13.87 5.67
C GLU A 136 10.70 -13.58 6.87
N ARG A 137 10.46 -12.30 7.17
CA ARG A 137 9.58 -11.88 8.27
C ARG A 137 8.15 -12.43 8.14
N LEU A 138 7.59 -12.40 6.92
CA LEU A 138 6.24 -12.91 6.65
C LEU A 138 6.18 -14.44 6.80
N LEU A 139 7.24 -15.16 6.42
CA LEU A 139 7.31 -16.62 6.59
C LEU A 139 7.49 -17.03 8.05
N GLU A 140 8.20 -16.24 8.86
CA GLU A 140 8.31 -16.46 10.30
C GLU A 140 6.98 -16.25 11.05
N HIS A 141 6.08 -15.42 10.50
CA HIS A 141 4.73 -15.19 11.03
C HIS A 141 3.68 -16.13 10.42
N LYS A 142 4.10 -17.10 9.61
CA LYS A 142 3.20 -18.09 9.06
C LYS A 142 3.04 -19.22 10.09
N ASP A 143 1.89 -19.21 10.77
CA ASP A 143 1.43 -20.36 11.56
C ASP A 143 1.22 -21.61 10.68
#